data_AF-A0A016S232-F1
#
_entry.id   AF-A0A016S232-F1
#
_cell.length_a   1.000
_cell.length_b   1.000
_cell.length_c   1.000
_cell.angle_alpha   90.00
_cell.angle_beta   90.00
_cell.angle_gamma   90.00
#
_symmetry.space_group_name_H-M   'P 1'
#
loop_
_entity.id
_entity.type
_entity.pdbx_description
1 polymer ?
#
loop_
_entity_poly.entity_id
_entity_poly.type
_entity_poly.pdbx_seq_one_letter_code
_entity_poly.pdbx_strand_id
1 'polypeptide(L)'
;MRSARCTMSRFGGCPVPAKAYRTHIKNHGFEPRLDTMQDFNNEQAFFLGYATQFCTRYSLKETKHMLKGNEHSLTQLRVNNVLANIPEFAEAFHCAPGARMNPEERCSMY
;
A
#
# COMPACT_ATOMS: atom_id res chain seq x y z
N MET A 1 3.97 15.29 -25.79
CA MET A 1 3.98 15.51 -24.33
C MET A 1 3.99 14.16 -23.62
N ARG A 2 5.17 13.58 -23.41
CA ARG A 2 5.35 12.35 -22.61
C ARG A 2 6.47 12.65 -21.64
N SER A 3 6.13 12.82 -20.37
CA SER A 3 7.09 12.80 -19.29
C SER A 3 6.44 12.04 -18.14
N ALA A 4 6.21 10.74 -18.36
CA ALA A 4 6.13 9.78 -17.28
C ALA A 4 7.53 9.71 -16.65
N ARG A 5 7.85 10.68 -15.78
CA ARG A 5 8.86 10.46 -14.77
C ARG A 5 8.20 9.51 -13.79
N CYS A 6 8.35 8.21 -14.05
CA CYS A 6 8.35 7.20 -13.00
C CYS A 6 9.35 7.69 -11.95
N THR A 7 8.87 8.42 -10.94
CA THR A 7 9.64 8.63 -9.72
C THR A 7 9.79 7.24 -9.14
N MET A 8 10.96 6.65 -9.37
CA MET A 8 11.41 5.40 -8.77
C MET A 8 11.51 5.60 -7.26
N SER A 9 10.36 5.71 -6.59
CA SER A 9 10.26 5.35 -5.19
C SER A 9 10.53 3.87 -5.17
N ARG A 10 11.55 3.45 -4.43
CA ARG A 10 12.08 2.08 -4.26
C ARG A 10 11.07 1.01 -3.81
N PHE A 11 9.78 1.34 -3.84
CA PHE A 11 8.62 0.58 -3.40
C PHE A 11 7.58 0.46 -4.52
N GLY A 12 7.90 0.60 -5.81
CA GLY A 12 6.94 0.28 -6.88
C GLY A 12 6.27 -1.06 -6.57
N GLY A 13 4.94 -1.07 -6.50
CA GLY A 13 4.15 -2.09 -5.80
C GLY A 13 4.62 -3.50 -6.10
N CYS A 14 5.40 -4.05 -5.18
CA CYS A 14 5.95 -5.39 -5.33
C CYS A 14 4.92 -6.34 -4.72
N PRO A 15 4.24 -7.19 -5.52
CA PRO A 15 3.22 -8.10 -5.00
C PRO A 15 3.82 -9.27 -4.21
N VAL A 16 5.14 -9.37 -4.13
CA VAL A 16 5.87 -10.48 -3.48
C VAL A 16 5.42 -10.72 -2.02
N PRO A 17 5.28 -9.69 -1.15
CA PRO A 17 4.84 -9.91 0.22
C PRO A 17 3.39 -10.42 0.33
N ALA A 18 2.46 -9.91 -0.48
CA ALA A 18 1.08 -10.37 -0.51
C ALA A 18 0.97 -11.82 -1.02
N LYS A 19 1.73 -12.16 -2.07
CA LYS A 19 1.82 -13.53 -2.61
C LYS A 19 2.43 -14.50 -1.60
N ALA A 20 3.48 -14.07 -0.88
CA ALA A 20 4.10 -14.88 0.17
C ALA A 20 3.12 -15.15 1.32
N TYR A 21 2.34 -14.15 1.74
CA TYR A 21 1.33 -14.32 2.78
C TYR A 21 0.24 -15.32 2.38
N ARG A 22 -0.31 -15.22 1.17
CA ARG A 22 -1.27 -16.19 0.65
C ARG A 22 -0.69 -17.61 0.55
N THR A 23 0.60 -17.74 0.23
CA THR A 23 1.30 -19.03 0.19
C THR A 23 1.48 -19.62 1.59
N HIS A 24 1.77 -18.79 2.58
CA HIS A 24 1.85 -19.19 3.98
C HIS A 24 0.51 -19.75 4.48
N ILE A 25 -0.61 -19.04 4.22
CA ILE A 25 -1.96 -19.51 4.57
C ILE A 25 -2.27 -20.87 3.93
N LYS A 26 -1.89 -21.07 2.66
CA LYS A 26 -2.08 -22.36 1.97
C LYS A 26 -1.31 -23.51 2.63
N ASN A 27 -0.12 -23.24 3.16
CA ASN A 27 0.76 -24.27 3.71
C ASN A 27 0.52 -24.55 5.21
N HIS A 28 0.12 -23.53 5.98
CA HIS A 28 0.02 -23.63 7.45
C HIS A 28 -1.41 -23.45 7.97
N GLY A 29 -2.38 -23.12 7.11
CA GLY A 29 -3.75 -22.83 7.50
C GLY A 29 -3.96 -21.38 7.93
N PHE A 30 -5.15 -21.10 8.46
CA PHE A 30 -5.51 -19.76 8.90
C PHE A 30 -4.99 -19.49 10.33
N GLU A 31 -4.34 -18.36 10.50
CA GLU A 31 -3.99 -17.84 11.82
C GLU A 31 -5.26 -17.33 12.54
N PRO A 32 -5.31 -17.44 13.89
CA PRO A 32 -6.37 -16.81 14.66
C PRO A 32 -6.36 -15.28 14.46
N ARG A 33 -7.55 -14.68 14.44
CA ARG A 33 -7.67 -13.21 14.33
C ARG A 33 -7.09 -12.55 15.57
N LEU A 34 -6.53 -11.36 15.39
CA LEU A 34 -6.05 -10.54 16.50
C LEU A 34 -7.25 -10.08 17.34
N ASP A 35 -7.21 -10.33 18.65
CA ASP A 35 -8.29 -9.99 19.58
C ASP A 35 -8.63 -8.49 19.58
N THR A 36 -7.64 -7.64 19.29
CA THR A 36 -7.79 -6.18 19.22
C THR A 36 -8.26 -5.66 17.86
N MET A 37 -8.41 -6.52 16.85
CA MET A 37 -8.77 -6.14 15.48
C MET A 37 -9.81 -7.10 14.88
N GLN A 38 -10.85 -7.44 15.65
CA GLN A 38 -11.88 -8.40 15.21
C GLN A 38 -12.72 -7.91 14.02
N ASP A 39 -12.80 -6.59 13.82
CA ASP A 39 -13.49 -5.96 12.69
C ASP A 39 -12.80 -6.21 11.35
N PHE A 40 -11.54 -6.67 11.36
CA PHE A 40 -10.74 -6.91 10.17
C PHE A 40 -10.42 -8.39 10.00
N ASN A 41 -10.42 -8.86 8.75
CA ASN A 41 -9.89 -10.19 8.43
C ASN A 41 -8.35 -10.16 8.41
N ASN A 42 -7.70 -11.33 8.40
CA ASN A 42 -6.23 -11.39 8.47
C ASN A 42 -5.54 -10.77 7.25
N GLU A 43 -6.15 -10.82 6.05
CA GLU A 43 -5.60 -10.13 4.86
C GLU A 43 -5.67 -8.61 5.00
N GLN A 44 -6.76 -8.08 5.53
CA GLN A 44 -6.92 -6.66 5.85
C GLN A 44 -5.94 -6.24 6.96
N ALA A 45 -5.77 -7.07 7.99
CA ALA A 45 -4.80 -6.86 9.05
C ALA A 45 -3.35 -6.82 8.53
N PHE A 46 -3.00 -7.65 7.54
CA PHE A 46 -1.70 -7.61 6.87
C PHE A 46 -1.43 -6.26 6.21
N PHE A 47 -2.39 -5.76 5.42
CA PHE A 47 -2.26 -4.46 4.77
C PHE A 47 -2.29 -3.28 5.76
N LEU A 48 -3.07 -3.39 6.85
CA LEU A 48 -3.08 -2.41 7.94
C LEU A 48 -1.74 -2.40 8.70
N GLY A 49 -1.15 -3.57 8.95
CA GLY A 49 0.19 -3.69 9.55
C GLY A 49 1.25 -3.02 8.68
N TYR A 50 1.17 -3.21 7.35
CA TYR A 50 2.03 -2.50 6.41
C TYR A 50 1.81 -0.97 6.48
N ALA A 51 0.57 -0.51 6.43
CA ALA A 51 0.26 0.92 6.42
C ALA A 51 0.63 1.64 7.72
N THR A 52 0.42 0.99 8.87
CA THR A 52 0.66 1.57 10.20
C THR A 52 2.14 1.83 10.47
N GLN A 53 3.05 1.04 9.90
CA GLN A 53 4.50 1.29 9.95
C GLN A 53 4.90 2.66 9.39
N PHE A 54 4.09 3.19 8.47
CA PHE A 54 4.34 4.44 7.77
C PHE A 54 3.43 5.59 8.23
N CYS A 55 2.69 5.40 9.33
CA CYS A 55 1.86 6.46 9.89
C CYS A 55 2.72 7.65 10.34
N THR A 56 2.63 8.77 9.61
CA THR A 56 3.30 10.02 9.96
C THR A 56 2.35 11.21 9.82
N ARG A 57 2.55 12.23 10.66
CA ARG A 57 1.82 13.49 10.61
C ARG A 57 2.80 14.63 10.31
N TYR A 58 2.58 15.34 9.22
CA TYR A 58 3.36 16.52 8.84
C TYR A 58 2.58 17.79 9.16
N SER A 59 3.26 18.81 9.70
CA SER A 59 2.75 20.17 9.70
C SER A 59 2.79 20.77 8.29
N LEU A 60 2.09 21.89 8.09
CA LEU A 60 2.03 22.57 6.79
C LEU A 60 3.41 23.12 6.38
N LYS A 61 4.24 23.52 7.34
CA LYS A 61 5.62 23.97 7.10
C LYS A 61 6.52 22.82 6.66
N GLU A 62 6.45 21.69 7.37
CA GLU A 62 7.23 20.48 7.02
C GLU A 62 6.82 19.93 5.67
N THR A 63 5.52 19.88 5.37
CA THR A 63 5.01 19.44 4.07
C THR A 63 5.58 20.30 2.94
N LYS A 64 5.55 21.64 3.09
CA LYS A 64 6.14 22.56 2.09
C LYS A 64 7.65 22.39 1.95
N HIS A 65 8.36 22.11 3.04
CA HIS A 65 9.79 21.85 3.01
C HIS A 65 10.12 20.55 2.28
N MET A 66 9.41 19.47 2.63
CA MET A 66 9.57 18.15 2.02
C MET A 66 9.26 18.17 0.51
N LEU A 67 8.21 18.90 0.10
CA LEU A 67 7.88 19.07 -1.32
C LEU A 67 8.93 19.84 -2.13
N LYS A 68 9.75 20.68 -1.48
CA LYS A 68 10.75 21.51 -2.15
C LYS A 68 12.14 20.90 -2.19
N GLY A 69 12.51 20.13 -1.16
CA GLY A 69 13.90 19.70 -0.97
C GLY A 69 14.11 18.20 -0.75
N ASN A 70 13.05 17.40 -0.63
CA ASN A 70 13.20 15.97 -0.40
C ASN A 70 13.16 15.20 -1.74
N GLU A 71 14.11 14.28 -1.91
CA GLU A 71 14.15 13.34 -3.03
C GLU A 71 13.04 12.28 -2.94
N HIS A 72 12.49 12.07 -1.75
CA HIS A 72 11.42 11.12 -1.47
C HIS A 72 10.04 11.78 -1.49
N SER A 73 9.07 11.07 -2.07
CA SER A 73 7.66 11.43 -1.96
C SER A 73 7.18 11.36 -0.51
N LEU A 74 6.17 12.17 -0.18
CA LEU A 74 5.53 12.15 1.13
C LEU A 74 5.07 10.74 1.50
N THR A 75 5.24 10.35 2.75
CA THR A 75 5.00 8.98 3.22
C THR A 75 3.58 8.49 2.91
N GLN A 76 2.57 9.35 3.05
CA GLN A 76 1.18 9.02 2.72
C GLN A 76 1.01 8.65 1.23
N LEU A 77 1.68 9.37 0.33
CA LEU A 77 1.66 9.06 -1.09
C LEU A 77 2.41 7.76 -1.39
N ARG A 78 3.49 7.49 -0.66
CA ARG A 78 4.26 6.24 -0.80
C ARG A 78 3.41 5.03 -0.42
N VAL A 79 2.66 5.10 0.67
CA VAL A 79 1.79 3.98 1.08
C VAL A 79 0.63 3.81 0.10
N ASN A 80 -0.10 4.90 -0.18
CA ASN A 80 -1.31 4.82 -0.99
C ASN A 80 -1.03 4.42 -2.44
N ASN A 81 0.01 4.98 -3.06
CA ASN A 81 0.35 4.64 -4.44
C ASN A 81 0.82 3.18 -4.56
N VAL A 82 1.47 2.64 -3.53
CA VAL A 82 1.91 1.25 -3.53
C VAL A 82 0.74 0.30 -3.37
N LEU A 83 -0.11 0.54 -2.38
CA LEU A 83 -1.30 -0.28 -2.12
C LEU A 83 -2.30 -0.22 -3.30
N ALA A 84 -2.49 0.94 -3.92
CA ALA A 84 -3.36 1.08 -5.08
C ALA A 84 -2.89 0.27 -6.30
N ASN A 85 -1.59 -0.03 -6.39
CA ASN A 85 -1.03 -0.86 -7.47
C ASN A 85 -1.10 -2.38 -7.17
N ILE A 86 -1.50 -2.77 -5.95
CA ILE A 86 -1.65 -4.18 -5.55
C ILE A 86 -3.13 -4.59 -5.73
N PRO A 87 -3.48 -5.42 -6.73
CA PRO A 87 -4.88 -5.85 -6.92
C PRO A 87 -5.45 -6.55 -5.69
N GLU A 88 -4.63 -7.33 -4.99
CA GLU A 88 -5.02 -8.05 -3.78
C GLU A 88 -5.49 -7.10 -2.65
N PHE A 89 -4.98 -5.87 -2.61
CA PHE A 89 -5.44 -4.85 -1.67
C PHE A 89 -6.87 -4.40 -2.02
N ALA A 90 -7.13 -4.11 -3.30
CA ALA A 90 -8.46 -3.70 -3.75
C ALA A 90 -9.50 -4.81 -3.51
N GLU A 91 -9.12 -6.08 -3.68
CA GLU A 91 -9.95 -7.23 -3.35
C GLU A 91 -10.24 -7.31 -1.84
N ALA A 92 -9.21 -7.24 -0.99
CA ALA A 92 -9.34 -7.38 0.46
C ALA A 92 -10.21 -6.28 1.10
N PHE A 93 -10.22 -5.08 0.54
CA PHE A 93 -11.03 -3.95 1.01
C PHE A 93 -12.30 -3.70 0.17
N HIS A 94 -12.61 -4.59 -0.78
CA HIS A 94 -13.76 -4.46 -1.68
C HIS A 94 -13.86 -3.08 -2.34
N CYS A 95 -12.73 -2.53 -2.79
CA CYS A 95 -12.67 -1.22 -3.42
C CYS A 95 -13.37 -1.25 -4.79
N ALA A 96 -14.31 -0.33 -5.02
CA ALA A 96 -14.99 -0.21 -6.31
C ALA A 96 -14.01 0.07 -7.46
N PRO A 97 -14.25 -0.43 -8.68
CA PRO A 97 -13.43 -0.10 -9.85
C PRO A 97 -13.38 1.41 -10.10
N GLY A 98 -12.19 1.94 -10.41
CA GLY A 98 -11.98 3.37 -10.63
C GLY A 98 -11.88 4.21 -9.34
N ALA A 99 -12.04 3.59 -8.16
CA ALA A 99 -11.75 4.25 -6.90
C ALA A 99 -10.26 4.62 -6.80
N ARG A 100 -9.93 5.60 -5.96
CA ARG A 100 -8.54 6.07 -5.78
C ARG A 100 -7.55 4.95 -5.42
N MET A 101 -8.02 3.97 -4.66
CA MET A 101 -7.24 2.81 -4.23
C MET A 101 -7.44 1.56 -5.12
N ASN A 102 -8.21 1.70 -6.21
CA ASN A 102 -8.42 0.69 -7.23
C ASN A 102 -8.46 1.34 -8.64
N PRO A 103 -7.34 1.93 -9.08
CA PRO A 103 -7.25 2.53 -10.41
C PRO A 103 -7.33 1.47 -11.50
N GLU A 104 -7.87 1.85 -12.66
CA GLU A 104 -7.96 0.96 -13.84
C GLU A 104 -6.57 0.63 -14.40
N GLU A 105 -5.68 1.63 -14.45
CA GLU A 105 -4.28 1.44 -14.83
C GLU A 105 -3.40 1.28 -13.59
N ARG A 106 -2.66 0.16 -13.52
CA ARG A 106 -1.72 -0.14 -12.45
C ARG A 106 -0.30 -0.23 -12.98
N CYS A 107 0.64 0.31 -12.22
CA CYS A 107 2.07 0.17 -12.44
C CYS A 107 2.58 -1.06 -11.68
N SER A 108 2.92 -2.14 -12.39
CA SER A 108 3.68 -3.26 -11.81
C SER A 108 5.16 -3.10 -12.14
N MET A 109 6.04 -3.32 -11.17
CA MET A 109 7.49 -3.34 -11.40
C MET A 109 8.06 -4.76 -11.57
N TYR A 110 7.24 -5.81 -11.50
CA TYR A 110 7.60 -7.21 -11.74
C TYR A 110 6.41 -8.00 -12.27
#